data_AF-A0AAV0RWH9-F1
#
_entry.id   AF-A0AAV0RWH9-F1
#
_cell.length_a   1.000
_cell.length_b   1.000
_cell.length_c   1.000
_cell.angle_alpha   90.00
_cell.angle_beta   90.00
_cell.angle_gamma   90.00
#
_symmetry.space_group_name_H-M   'P 1'
#
loop_
_entity.id
_entity.type
_entity.pdbx_description
1 polymer ?
#
loop_
_entity_poly.entity_id
_entity_poly.type
_entity_poly.pdbx_seq_one_letter_code
_entity_poly.pdbx_strand_id
1 'polypeptide(L)' 'MAGGVVRDDQGHFLGAFVMNLGGGSITHVELMGILQGLRCAWELGVRKILLQTDSRAAI' A
#
# COMPACT_ATOMS: atom_id res chain seq x y z
N MET A 1 -9.44 -8.42 0.27
CA MET A 1 -7.98 -8.65 0.09
C MET A 1 -7.39 -7.35 -0.41
N ALA A 2 -6.23 -6.96 0.08
CA ALA A 2 -5.49 -5.81 -0.41
C ALA A 2 -4.03 -6.23 -0.67
N GLY A 3 -3.34 -5.51 -1.53
CA GLY A 3 -1.93 -5.75 -1.81
C GLY A 3 -1.32 -4.55 -2.48
N GLY A 4 0.01 -4.51 -2.50
CA GLY A 4 0.73 -3.39 -3.08
C GLY A 4 2.20 -3.70 -3.30
N VAL A 5 2.83 -2.84 -4.08
CA VAL A 5 4.24 -2.93 -4.45
C VAL A 5 4.92 -1.62 -4.10
N VAL A 6 6.08 -1.71 -3.46
CA VAL A 6 6.97 -0.58 -3.20
C VAL A 6 8.04 -0.57 -4.29
N ARG A 7 8.21 0.58 -4.92
CA ARG A 7 9.23 0.80 -5.95
C ARG A 7 10.04 2.05 -5.64
N ASP A 8 11.28 2.11 -6.11
CA ASP A 8 12.05 3.35 -6.12
C ASP A 8 11.56 4.31 -7.22
N ASP A 9 12.16 5.49 -7.31
CA ASP A 9 11.84 6.51 -8.30
C ASP A 9 12.20 6.12 -9.75
N GLN A 10 13.05 5.11 -9.92
CA GLN A 10 13.41 4.52 -11.21
C GLN A 10 12.50 3.34 -11.58
N GLY A 11 11.56 2.98 -10.70
CA GLY A 11 10.62 1.88 -10.89
C GLY A 11 11.18 0.50 -10.49
N HIS A 12 12.36 0.41 -9.88
CA HIS A 12 12.87 -0.86 -9.39
C HIS A 12 12.05 -1.36 -8.20
N PHE A 13 11.86 -2.67 -8.15
CA PHE A 13 11.15 -3.33 -7.06
C PHE A 13 11.97 -3.26 -5.76
N LEU A 14 11.35 -2.75 -4.70
CA LEU A 14 11.91 -2.75 -3.35
C LEU A 14 11.23 -3.77 -2.43
N GLY A 15 9.95 -4.07 -2.70
CA GLY A 15 9.18 -5.01 -1.89
C GLY A 15 7.71 -5.06 -2.31
N ALA A 16 6.98 -6.03 -1.77
CA ALA A 16 5.54 -6.14 -1.93
C ALA A 16 4.90 -6.73 -0.67
N PHE A 17 3.60 -6.49 -0.53
CA PHE A 17 2.80 -7.09 0.52
C PHE A 17 1.48 -7.60 -0.03
N VAL A 18 0.94 -8.58 0.66
CA VAL A 18 -0.42 -9.07 0.48
C VAL A 18 -1.09 -9.16 1.84
N MET A 19 -2.35 -8.77 1.89
CA MET A 19 -3.13 -8.68 3.10
C MET A 19 -4.51 -9.28 2.88
N ASN A 20 -4.90 -10.18 3.79
CA ASN A 20 -6.26 -10.66 3.89
C ASN A 20 -6.89 -10.09 5.17
N LEU A 21 -7.98 -9.32 5.01
CA LEU A 21 -8.67 -8.65 6.11
C LEU A 21 -9.89 -9.43 6.62
N GLY A 22 -10.21 -10.59 6.03
CA GLY A 22 -11.33 -11.44 6.47
C GLY A 22 -12.74 -10.86 6.27
N GLY A 23 -12.88 -9.56 5.94
CA GLY A 23 -14.15 -8.89 5.69
C GLY A 23 -14.05 -7.37 5.90
N GLY A 24 -15.08 -6.62 5.51
CA GLY A 24 -15.15 -5.16 5.65
C GLY A 24 -15.75 -4.47 4.43
N SER A 25 -16.02 -3.16 4.54
CA SER A 25 -16.41 -2.36 3.38
C SER A 25 -15.23 -2.21 2.41
N ILE A 26 -15.52 -1.91 1.13
CA ILE A 26 -14.48 -1.69 0.12
C ILE A 26 -13.52 -0.59 0.57
N THR A 27 -14.04 0.55 1.04
CA THR A 27 -13.23 1.66 1.56
C THR A 27 -12.35 1.24 2.74
N HIS A 28 -12.85 0.40 3.64
CA HIS A 28 -12.04 -0.11 4.75
C HIS A 28 -10.87 -0.96 4.25
N VAL A 29 -11.12 -1.87 3.30
CA VAL A 29 -10.07 -2.72 2.71
C VAL A 29 -8.99 -1.88 2.03
N GLU A 30 -9.38 -0.86 1.29
CA GLU A 30 -8.47 0.06 0.60
C GLU A 30 -7.61 0.86 1.59
N LEU A 31 -8.21 1.48 2.62
CA LEU A 31 -7.48 2.24 3.63
C LEU A 31 -6.48 1.37 4.41
N MET A 32 -6.87 0.13 4.73
CA MET A 32 -5.98 -0.82 5.39
C MET A 32 -4.83 -1.26 4.46
N GLY A 33 -5.10 -1.43 3.17
CA GLY A 33 -4.07 -1.68 2.15
C GLY A 33 -3.06 -0.54 2.07
N ILE A 34 -3.54 0.71 2.04
CA ILE A 34 -2.69 1.92 2.04
C ILE A 34 -1.83 1.95 3.31
N LEU A 35 -2.43 1.78 4.48
CA LEU A 35 -1.70 1.79 5.76
C LEU A 35 -0.60 0.72 5.78
N GLN A 36 -0.92 -0.50 5.32
CA GLN A 36 0.06 -1.58 5.25
C GLN A 36 1.19 -1.27 4.26
N GLY A 37 0.87 -0.68 3.10
CA GLY A 37 1.89 -0.25 2.14
C GLY A 37 2.82 0.83 2.68
N LEU A 38 2.27 1.80 3.43
CA LEU A 38 3.08 2.82 4.10
C LEU A 38 4.00 2.22 5.16
N ARG A 39 3.52 1.25 5.95
CA ARG A 39 4.35 0.52 6.93
C ARG A 39 5.48 -0.25 6.26
N CYS A 40 5.19 -0.99 5.20
CA CYS A 40 6.21 -1.72 4.44
C CYS A 40 7.27 -0.78 3.86
N ALA A 41 6.87 0.35 3.26
CA ALA A 41 7.82 1.35 2.77
C ALA A 41 8.68 1.91 3.91
N TRP A 42 8.09 2.15 5.09
CA TRP A 42 8.80 2.64 6.26
C TRP A 42 9.86 1.65 6.78
N GLU A 43 9.51 0.37 6.85
CA GLU A 43 10.42 -0.73 7.24
C GLU A 43 11.59 -0.88 6.25
N LEU A 44 11.34 -0.62 4.96
CA LEU A 44 12.37 -0.58 3.92
C LEU A 44 13.24 0.70 3.94
N GLY A 45 13.05 1.59 4.91
CA GLY A 45 13.81 2.84 5.02
C GLY A 45 13.36 3.95 4.08
N VAL A 46 12.30 3.74 3.29
CA VAL A 46 11.72 4.77 2.41
C VAL A 46 10.95 5.78 3.26
N ARG A 47 11.24 7.08 3.08
CA ARG A 47 10.61 8.18 3.84
C ARG A 47 9.88 9.19 2.97
N LYS A 48 10.19 9.25 1.68
CA LYS A 48 9.48 10.07 0.69
C LYS A 48 8.66 9.11 -0.18
N ILE A 49 7.35 9.14 -0.01
CA ILE A 49 6.44 8.16 -0.63
C ILE A 49 5.46 8.91 -1.52
N LEU A 50 5.35 8.46 -2.78
CA LEU A 50 4.23 8.78 -3.66
C LEU A 50 3.25 7.60 -3.62
N LEU A 51 2.09 7.80 -2.98
CA LEU A 51 1.04 6.79 -2.93
C LEU A 51 0.22 6.82 -4.22
N GLN A 52 0.02 5.66 -4.84
CA GLN A 52 -0.88 5.47 -5.98
C GLN A 52 -1.94 4.45 -5.60
N THR A 53 -3.21 4.82 -5.75
CA THR A 53 -4.38 3.95 -5.59
C THR A 53 -5.43 4.34 -6.62
N ASP A 54 -6.19 3.35 -7.09
CA ASP A 54 -7.33 3.53 -8.00
C ASP A 54 -8.64 3.86 -7.25
N SER A 55 -8.63 3.77 -5.92
CA SER A 55 -9.78 4.08 -5.08
C SER A 55 -9.85 5.57 -4.74
N ARG A 56 -10.71 6.30 -5.45
CA ARG A 56 -11.04 7.70 -5.11
C ARG A 56 -11.66 7.86 -3.71
N ALA A 57 -12.26 6.80 -3.17
CA ALA A 57 -12.88 6.86 -1.84
C ALA A 57 -11.85 6.76 -0.70
N ALA A 58 -10.62 6.37 -1.02
CA ALA A 58 -9.52 6.22 -0.08
C ALA A 58 -8.51 7.39 -0.13
N ILE A 59 -8.77 8.40 -0.96
CA ILE A 59 -7.94 9.60 -1.18
C ILE A 59 -8.77 10.86 -0.93
#